data_AF-E0QR24-F1
#
_entry.id   AF-E0QR24-F1
#
_cell.length_a   1.000
_cell.length_b   1.000
_cell.length_c   1.000
_cell.angle_alpha   90.00
_cell.angle_beta   90.00
_cell.angle_gamma   90.00
#
_symmetry.space_group_name_H-M   'P 1'
#
loop_
_entity.id
_entity.type
_entity.pdbx_description
1 polymer ?
#
loop_
_entity_poly.entity_id
_entity_poly.type
_entity_poly.pdbx_seq_one_letter_code
_entity_poly.pdbx_strand_id
1 'polypeptide(L)'
;MEKAQRLELTWYNKDKALIPTETGKYGYTWVDPADPRYCETHTLVFDEYVTGSQTPKNDKSRYTERADLEPQDDNLLILGESGDVLEALTRVPELAEKYVGKVKLIYIDPPFNTAQTFANYEDNLEHSVWLTMMRDRLVNLKKLLREDGSIWVHLDDVEVHRMRLLLDEIFGSENFISEVIWQKAYGGNNSSVEFVSSTDTVLVYSKKGIIYS
;
A
#
# COMPACT_ATOMS: atom_id res chain seq x y z
N MET A 1 6.95 23.77 -22.14
CA MET A 1 7.60 23.15 -20.97
C MET A 1 8.00 21.75 -21.37
N GLU A 2 9.29 21.52 -21.52
CA GLU A 2 9.87 20.20 -21.78
C GLU A 2 9.44 19.28 -20.63
N LYS A 3 8.76 18.16 -20.93
CA LYS A 3 8.51 17.11 -19.95
C LYS A 3 9.90 16.63 -19.52
N ALA A 4 10.34 17.03 -18.33
CA ALA A 4 11.52 16.43 -17.70
C ALA A 4 11.43 14.91 -17.89
N GLN A 5 12.48 14.28 -18.40
CA GLN A 5 12.53 12.83 -18.59
C GLN A 5 12.20 12.17 -17.25
N ARG A 6 10.94 11.73 -17.10
CA ARG A 6 10.50 10.96 -15.94
C ARG A 6 11.01 9.55 -16.14
N LEU A 7 11.72 9.05 -15.13
CA LEU A 7 12.06 7.64 -15.05
C LEU A 7 10.74 6.85 -15.15
N GLU A 8 10.66 5.94 -16.12
CA GLU A 8 9.46 5.13 -16.36
C GLU A 8 9.86 3.66 -16.36
N LEU A 9 9.21 2.88 -15.49
CA LEU A 9 9.39 1.43 -15.47
C LEU A 9 8.47 0.81 -16.52
N THR A 10 8.98 -0.12 -17.33
CA THR A 10 8.16 -0.83 -18.34
C THR A 10 8.01 -2.30 -17.97
N TRP A 11 6.81 -2.85 -18.20
CA TRP A 11 6.51 -4.26 -18.00
C TRP A 11 5.39 -4.71 -18.95
N TYR A 12 5.15 -6.02 -19.02
CA TYR A 12 4.15 -6.59 -19.91
C TYR A 12 2.74 -6.13 -19.53
N ASN A 13 1.95 -5.69 -20.52
CA ASN A 13 0.58 -5.18 -20.34
C ASN A 13 0.48 -4.02 -19.32
N LYS A 14 1.52 -3.18 -19.22
CA LYS A 14 1.48 -1.97 -18.37
C LYS A 14 0.29 -1.06 -18.70
N ASP A 15 -0.15 -1.00 -19.94
CA ASP A 15 -1.30 -0.18 -20.36
C ASP A 15 -2.66 -0.81 -20.06
N LYS A 16 -2.70 -2.05 -19.54
CA LYS A 16 -3.93 -2.79 -19.27
C LYS A 16 -4.32 -2.75 -17.78
N ALA A 17 -5.55 -3.18 -17.54
CA ALA A 17 -6.12 -3.39 -16.22
C ALA A 17 -6.20 -4.90 -15.89
N LEU A 18 -6.27 -5.21 -14.59
CA LEU A 18 -6.45 -6.58 -14.10
C LEU A 18 -7.81 -6.71 -13.42
N ILE A 19 -8.52 -7.79 -13.75
CA ILE A 19 -9.69 -8.25 -13.01
C ILE A 19 -9.40 -9.61 -12.37
N PRO A 20 -9.84 -9.86 -11.12
CA PRO A 20 -9.80 -11.19 -10.53
C PRO A 20 -10.63 -12.19 -11.35
N THR A 21 -10.17 -13.42 -11.48
CA THR A 21 -10.97 -14.51 -12.06
C THR A 21 -11.69 -15.29 -10.97
N GLU A 22 -12.80 -15.93 -11.32
CA GLU A 22 -13.57 -16.78 -10.39
C GLU A 22 -12.82 -18.06 -10.00
N THR A 23 -11.76 -18.42 -10.74
CA THR A 23 -11.02 -19.68 -10.56
C THR A 23 -9.60 -19.42 -10.05
N GLY A 24 -9.37 -19.77 -8.79
CA GLY A 24 -8.06 -19.76 -8.14
C GLY A 24 -7.79 -18.48 -7.35
N LYS A 25 -7.14 -18.62 -6.19
CA LYS A 25 -6.85 -17.53 -5.22
C LYS A 25 -6.06 -16.35 -5.81
N TYR A 26 -5.48 -16.52 -7.00
CA TYR A 26 -4.66 -15.53 -7.67
C TYR A 26 -4.80 -15.53 -9.19
N GLY A 27 -5.94 -15.99 -9.71
CA GLY A 27 -6.21 -15.86 -11.13
C GLY A 27 -6.53 -14.41 -11.47
N TYR A 28 -5.77 -13.80 -12.37
CA TYR A 28 -6.05 -12.48 -12.92
C TYR A 28 -6.12 -12.53 -14.44
N THR A 29 -7.03 -11.74 -15.02
CA THR A 29 -7.13 -11.57 -16.47
C THR A 29 -6.87 -10.13 -16.86
N TRP A 30 -6.08 -9.96 -17.91
CA TRP A 30 -5.83 -8.66 -18.52
C TRP A 30 -7.04 -8.21 -19.32
N VAL A 31 -7.53 -7.01 -19.03
CA VAL A 31 -8.63 -6.37 -19.75
C VAL A 31 -8.24 -4.97 -20.18
N ASP A 32 -9.02 -4.42 -21.12
CA ASP A 32 -8.91 -3.01 -21.47
C ASP A 32 -9.27 -2.15 -20.26
N PRO A 33 -8.56 -1.04 -19.96
CA PRO A 33 -8.92 -0.15 -18.85
C PRO A 33 -10.33 0.46 -18.95
N ALA A 34 -10.95 0.45 -20.13
CA ALA A 34 -12.34 0.87 -20.33
C ALA A 34 -13.36 -0.27 -20.18
N ASP A 35 -12.93 -1.49 -19.82
CA ASP A 35 -13.83 -2.62 -19.57
C ASP A 35 -14.79 -2.26 -18.42
N PRO A 36 -16.12 -2.36 -18.63
CA PRO A 36 -17.10 -2.01 -17.62
C PRO A 36 -16.89 -2.72 -16.27
N ARG A 37 -16.39 -3.96 -16.28
CA ARG A 37 -16.15 -4.76 -15.07
C ARG A 37 -14.99 -4.22 -14.22
N TYR A 38 -14.03 -3.55 -14.84
CA TYR A 38 -12.93 -2.89 -14.15
C TYR A 38 -13.33 -1.48 -13.68
N CYS A 39 -14.20 -0.81 -14.43
CA CYS A 39 -14.69 0.53 -14.09
C CYS A 39 -15.84 0.54 -13.07
N GLU A 40 -16.41 -0.63 -12.77
CA GLU A 40 -17.52 -0.76 -11.83
C GLU A 40 -17.04 -0.46 -10.40
N THR A 41 -17.57 0.62 -9.82
CA THR A 41 -17.27 0.98 -8.44
C THR A 41 -18.21 0.23 -7.50
N HIS A 42 -17.66 -0.71 -6.74
CA HIS A 42 -18.38 -1.38 -5.65
C HIS A 42 -18.60 -0.42 -4.46
N THR A 43 -19.80 -0.42 -3.89
CA THR A 43 -20.12 0.40 -2.70
C THR A 43 -19.75 -0.33 -1.42
N LEU A 44 -19.35 0.41 -0.38
CA LEU A 44 -19.16 -0.16 0.95
C LEU A 44 -20.52 -0.36 1.63
N VAL A 45 -20.72 -1.53 2.26
CA VAL A 45 -21.86 -1.81 3.12
C VAL A 45 -21.40 -1.73 4.57
N PHE A 46 -22.09 -0.93 5.39
CA PHE A 46 -21.77 -0.76 6.80
C PHE A 46 -22.59 -1.76 7.63
N ASP A 47 -21.96 -2.88 8.00
CA ASP A 47 -22.65 -4.00 8.66
C ASP A 47 -22.56 -3.97 10.20
N GLU A 48 -21.43 -3.53 10.75
CA GLU A 48 -21.17 -3.57 12.20
C GLU A 48 -20.59 -2.26 12.74
N TYR A 49 -21.08 -1.84 13.91
CA TYR A 49 -20.57 -0.70 14.67
C TYR A 49 -20.07 -1.19 16.03
N VAL A 50 -18.76 -1.12 16.25
CA VAL A 50 -18.12 -1.52 17.50
C VAL A 50 -17.59 -0.28 18.21
N THR A 51 -18.17 0.06 19.35
CA THR A 51 -17.71 1.18 20.20
C THR A 51 -16.95 0.64 21.41
N GLY A 52 -15.74 1.12 21.63
CA GLY A 52 -14.98 0.85 22.84
C GLY A 52 -15.33 1.85 23.96
N SER A 53 -15.38 1.39 25.21
CA SER A 53 -15.44 2.28 26.38
C SER A 53 -14.05 2.44 26.99
N GLN A 54 -13.65 3.67 27.31
CA GLN A 54 -12.40 3.92 28.02
C GLN A 54 -12.43 3.27 29.40
N THR A 55 -11.41 2.46 29.71
CA THR A 55 -11.28 1.85 31.04
C THR A 55 -10.86 2.91 32.05
N PRO A 56 -11.50 2.99 33.24
CA PRO A 56 -11.11 3.93 34.29
C PRO A 56 -9.64 3.75 34.67
N LYS A 57 -8.95 4.88 34.89
CA LYS A 57 -7.57 4.87 35.36
C LYS A 57 -7.49 4.24 36.76
N ASN A 58 -6.43 3.49 37.03
CA ASN A 58 -6.15 2.90 38.33
C ASN A 58 -4.76 3.31 38.84
N ASP A 59 -4.59 3.36 40.17
CA ASP A 59 -3.33 3.80 40.79
C ASP A 59 -2.15 2.83 40.58
N LYS A 60 -2.40 1.65 40.01
CA LYS A 60 -1.39 0.60 39.78
C LYS A 60 -0.72 0.70 38.41
N SER A 61 -1.22 1.56 37.53
CA SER A 61 -0.78 1.66 36.14
C SER A 61 -0.24 3.06 35.85
N ARG A 62 0.88 3.12 35.12
CA ARG A 62 1.38 4.39 34.61
C ARG A 62 0.73 4.67 33.27
N TYR A 63 -0.02 5.76 33.19
CA TYR A 63 -0.68 6.22 31.96
C TYR A 63 0.16 7.32 31.29
N THR A 64 0.11 7.37 29.96
CA THR A 64 0.67 8.48 29.18
C THR A 64 -0.40 9.57 28.98
N GLU A 65 0.02 10.76 28.53
CA GLU A 65 -0.89 11.88 28.20
C GLU A 65 -1.95 11.49 27.16
N ARG A 66 -1.68 10.49 26.32
CA ARG A 66 -2.64 9.96 25.34
C ARG A 66 -3.85 9.27 25.98
N ALA A 67 -3.71 8.83 27.24
CA ALA A 67 -4.81 8.21 27.97
C ALA A 67 -5.84 9.23 28.49
N ASP A 68 -5.61 10.53 28.29
CA ASP A 68 -6.56 11.61 28.59
C ASP A 68 -7.27 12.14 27.33
N LEU A 69 -6.98 11.59 26.15
CA LEU A 69 -7.65 11.97 24.92
C LEU A 69 -9.06 11.40 24.86
N GLU A 70 -9.99 12.20 24.31
CA GLU A 70 -11.35 11.75 24.04
C GLU A 70 -11.33 10.55 23.09
N PRO A 71 -11.98 9.42 23.47
CA PRO A 71 -12.13 8.27 22.60
C PRO A 71 -12.72 8.66 21.25
N GLN A 72 -12.14 8.15 20.18
CA GLN A 72 -12.65 8.34 18.82
C GLN A 72 -13.63 7.20 18.47
N ASP A 73 -14.69 7.52 17.76
CA ASP A 73 -15.72 6.59 17.30
C ASP A 73 -15.76 6.44 15.76
N ASP A 74 -14.78 7.04 15.07
CA ASP A 74 -14.74 7.13 13.60
C ASP A 74 -13.77 6.14 12.93
N ASN A 75 -13.22 5.21 13.71
CA ASN A 75 -12.37 4.13 13.19
C ASN A 75 -13.15 3.24 12.22
N LEU A 76 -12.49 2.85 11.13
CA LEU A 76 -13.13 2.06 10.08
C LEU A 76 -12.29 0.81 9.78
N LEU A 77 -12.92 -0.36 9.91
CA LEU A 77 -12.40 -1.63 9.42
C LEU A 77 -13.25 -2.06 8.22
N ILE A 78 -12.60 -2.34 7.09
CA ILE A 78 -13.28 -2.72 5.85
C ILE A 78 -12.82 -4.12 5.47
N LEU A 79 -13.78 -5.03 5.29
CA LEU A 79 -13.53 -6.38 4.78
C LEU A 79 -13.82 -6.40 3.27
N GLY A 80 -12.80 -6.69 2.47
CA GLY A 80 -12.95 -6.74 1.01
C GLY A 80 -11.62 -6.78 0.28
N GLU A 81 -11.69 -6.80 -1.05
CA GLU A 81 -10.53 -6.64 -1.92
C GLU A 81 -10.02 -5.19 -1.83
N SER A 82 -8.72 -5.00 -1.57
CA SER A 82 -8.20 -3.67 -1.24
C SER A 82 -8.24 -2.66 -2.39
N GLY A 83 -8.17 -3.11 -3.64
CA GLY A 83 -8.36 -2.29 -4.83
C GLY A 83 -9.78 -1.73 -4.90
N ASP A 84 -10.80 -2.60 -4.75
CA ASP A 84 -12.21 -2.19 -4.73
C ASP A 84 -12.49 -1.20 -3.59
N VAL A 85 -11.95 -1.48 -2.41
CA VAL A 85 -12.11 -0.61 -1.24
C VAL A 85 -11.48 0.76 -1.48
N LEU A 86 -10.26 0.81 -2.01
CA LEU A 86 -9.58 2.07 -2.33
C LEU A 86 -10.31 2.84 -3.44
N GLU A 87 -10.90 2.13 -4.39
CA GLU A 87 -11.75 2.75 -5.40
C GLU A 87 -13.01 3.35 -4.78
N ALA A 88 -13.71 2.60 -3.92
CA ALA A 88 -14.89 3.10 -3.21
C ALA A 88 -14.56 4.36 -2.40
N LEU A 89 -13.47 4.34 -1.63
CA LEU A 89 -13.01 5.46 -0.82
C LEU A 89 -12.65 6.71 -1.65
N THR A 90 -12.32 6.54 -2.93
CA THR A 90 -11.91 7.66 -3.81
C THR A 90 -13.01 8.11 -4.77
N ARG A 91 -13.98 7.26 -5.12
CA ARG A 91 -15.02 7.54 -6.13
C ARG A 91 -16.41 7.73 -5.57
N VAL A 92 -16.78 7.07 -4.45
CA VAL A 92 -18.09 7.28 -3.83
C VAL A 92 -18.13 8.68 -3.21
N PRO A 93 -19.06 9.58 -3.60
CA PRO A 93 -18.99 10.98 -3.22
C PRO A 93 -18.87 11.24 -1.71
N GLU A 94 -19.66 10.53 -0.91
CA GLU A 94 -19.68 10.67 0.56
C GLU A 94 -18.35 10.24 1.20
N LEU A 95 -17.74 9.16 0.70
CA LEU A 95 -16.44 8.68 1.17
C LEU A 95 -15.30 9.57 0.67
N ALA A 96 -15.38 9.99 -0.59
CA ALA A 96 -14.39 10.84 -1.21
C ALA A 96 -14.28 12.19 -0.49
N GLU A 97 -15.40 12.81 -0.13
CA GLU A 97 -15.43 14.04 0.67
C GLU A 97 -14.72 13.87 2.03
N LYS A 98 -14.89 12.71 2.66
CA LYS A 98 -14.30 12.39 3.97
C LYS A 98 -12.82 12.02 3.91
N TYR A 99 -12.37 11.30 2.88
CA TYR A 99 -11.04 10.65 2.90
C TYR A 99 -10.04 11.19 1.86
N VAL A 100 -10.49 11.71 0.71
CA VAL A 100 -9.58 12.20 -0.34
C VAL A 100 -8.83 13.45 0.15
N GLY A 101 -7.50 13.42 0.07
CA GLY A 101 -6.68 14.53 0.55
C GLY A 101 -6.62 14.69 2.07
N LYS A 102 -7.15 13.73 2.86
CA LYS A 102 -7.26 13.85 4.32
C LYS A 102 -6.32 12.92 5.08
N VAL A 103 -5.80 11.86 4.45
CA VAL A 103 -4.98 10.86 5.13
C VAL A 103 -3.57 11.39 5.39
N LYS A 104 -3.15 11.44 6.66
CA LYS A 104 -1.83 11.96 7.05
C LYS A 104 -0.71 10.94 6.86
N LEU A 105 -0.99 9.66 7.12
CA LEU A 105 -0.01 8.60 7.04
C LEU A 105 -0.68 7.34 6.49
N ILE A 106 -0.02 6.71 5.52
CA ILE A 106 -0.37 5.40 5.01
C ILE A 106 0.79 4.48 5.34
N TYR A 107 0.48 3.32 5.94
CA TYR A 107 1.42 2.22 6.10
C TYR A 107 0.84 1.02 5.39
N ILE A 108 1.63 0.38 4.53
CA ILE A 108 1.25 -0.86 3.86
C ILE A 108 2.38 -1.89 3.96
N ASP A 109 1.97 -3.13 4.12
CA ASP A 109 2.80 -4.32 4.11
C ASP A 109 2.26 -5.25 3.02
N PRO A 110 2.49 -4.91 1.72
CA PRO A 110 1.96 -5.70 0.61
C PRO A 110 2.52 -7.12 0.66
N PRO A 111 1.76 -8.12 0.17
CA PRO A 111 2.22 -9.50 0.20
C PRO A 111 3.56 -9.62 -0.53
N PHE A 112 4.55 -10.11 0.21
CA PHE A 112 5.86 -10.46 -0.33
C PHE A 112 5.65 -11.53 -1.39
N ASN A 113 6.32 -11.39 -2.52
CA ASN A 113 6.35 -12.44 -3.53
C ASN A 113 7.24 -13.61 -3.08
N THR A 114 6.99 -14.10 -1.86
CA THR A 114 7.64 -15.28 -1.31
C THR A 114 7.19 -16.46 -2.15
N ALA A 115 8.14 -17.02 -2.88
CA ALA A 115 8.08 -18.04 -3.92
C ALA A 115 7.21 -19.31 -3.67
N GLN A 116 6.45 -19.39 -2.58
CA GLN A 116 5.57 -20.52 -2.26
C GLN A 116 4.16 -20.44 -2.86
N THR A 117 3.76 -19.30 -3.42
CA THR A 117 2.35 -19.09 -3.78
C THR A 117 2.05 -19.20 -5.28
N PHE A 118 3.08 -19.18 -6.13
CA PHE A 118 2.93 -19.04 -7.59
C PHE A 118 3.88 -19.91 -8.43
N ALA A 119 4.10 -21.17 -8.04
CA ALA A 119 5.03 -22.06 -8.76
C ALA A 119 4.65 -22.40 -10.23
N ASN A 120 3.60 -21.81 -10.82
CA ASN A 120 3.01 -22.23 -12.09
C ASN A 120 2.85 -21.12 -13.15
N TYR A 121 3.40 -19.92 -12.97
CA TYR A 121 3.42 -18.89 -14.01
C TYR A 121 4.86 -18.63 -14.47
N GLU A 122 5.04 -18.24 -15.73
CA GLU A 122 6.33 -17.72 -16.19
C GLU A 122 6.68 -16.48 -15.34
N ASP A 123 7.84 -16.47 -14.66
CA ASP A 123 8.26 -15.45 -13.69
C ASP A 123 8.04 -13.98 -14.16
N ASN A 124 8.18 -13.71 -15.47
CA ASN A 124 7.94 -12.39 -16.05
C ASN A 124 6.46 -11.94 -15.97
N LEU A 125 5.53 -12.89 -16.07
CA LEU A 125 4.09 -12.65 -16.00
C LEU A 125 3.67 -12.35 -14.56
N GLU A 126 4.32 -12.99 -13.59
CA GLU A 126 4.10 -12.80 -12.15
C GLU A 126 4.46 -11.37 -11.69
N HIS A 127 5.67 -10.90 -12.02
CA HIS A 127 6.08 -9.55 -11.66
C HIS A 127 5.25 -8.48 -12.36
N SER A 128 4.82 -8.73 -13.60
CA SER A 128 3.95 -7.80 -14.33
C SER A 128 2.56 -7.68 -13.69
N VAL A 129 2.00 -8.80 -13.21
CA VAL A 129 0.74 -8.81 -12.45
C VAL A 129 0.90 -8.05 -11.14
N TRP A 130 1.95 -8.36 -10.36
CA TRP A 130 2.21 -7.68 -9.07
C TRP A 130 2.42 -6.17 -9.25
N LEU A 131 3.22 -5.76 -10.24
CA LEU A 131 3.46 -4.35 -10.58
C LEU A 131 2.15 -3.63 -10.91
N THR A 132 1.30 -4.22 -11.73
CA THR A 132 -0.01 -3.64 -12.06
C THR A 132 -0.91 -3.55 -10.83
N MET A 133 -1.01 -4.62 -10.03
CA MET A 133 -1.80 -4.63 -8.79
C MET A 133 -1.36 -3.53 -7.81
N MET A 134 -0.04 -3.34 -7.65
CA MET A 134 0.51 -2.32 -6.77
C MET A 134 0.37 -0.92 -7.35
N ARG A 135 0.54 -0.75 -8.66
CA ARG A 135 0.36 0.55 -9.34
C ARG A 135 -1.04 1.09 -9.08
N ASP A 136 -2.07 0.28 -9.34
CA ASP A 136 -3.46 0.72 -9.27
C ASP A 136 -3.84 1.11 -7.82
N ARG A 137 -3.31 0.38 -6.83
CA ARG A 137 -3.43 0.73 -5.40
C ARG A 137 -2.72 2.03 -5.07
N LEU A 138 -1.46 2.17 -5.45
CA LEU A 138 -0.65 3.36 -5.16
C LEU A 138 -1.25 4.62 -5.77
N VAL A 139 -1.85 4.54 -6.97
CA VAL A 139 -2.58 5.65 -7.59
C VAL A 139 -3.75 6.10 -6.71
N ASN A 140 -4.53 5.18 -6.15
CA ASN A 140 -5.63 5.54 -5.26
C ASN A 140 -5.13 6.00 -3.88
N LEU A 141 -4.13 5.33 -3.30
CA LEU A 141 -3.50 5.75 -2.04
C LEU A 141 -2.94 7.19 -2.13
N LYS A 142 -2.33 7.55 -3.26
CA LYS A 142 -1.83 8.92 -3.49
C LYS A 142 -2.96 9.97 -3.48
N LYS A 143 -4.16 9.64 -3.98
CA LYS A 143 -5.33 10.55 -3.92
C LYS A 143 -5.80 10.76 -2.47
N LEU A 144 -5.77 9.70 -1.65
CA LEU A 144 -6.19 9.75 -0.25
C LEU A 144 -5.26 10.59 0.63
N LEU A 145 -3.95 10.61 0.33
CA LEU A 145 -2.98 11.35 1.12
C LEU A 145 -3.24 12.87 1.13
N ARG A 146 -3.01 13.49 2.29
CA ARG A 146 -2.88 14.94 2.45
C ARG A 146 -1.59 15.45 1.82
N GLU A 147 -1.50 16.74 1.47
CA GLU A 147 -0.30 17.34 0.83
C GLU A 147 0.99 17.16 1.63
N ASP A 148 0.92 17.23 2.95
CA ASP A 148 2.03 16.95 3.88
C ASP A 148 1.97 15.52 4.43
N GLY A 149 1.24 14.63 3.76
CA GLY A 149 1.11 13.22 4.12
C GLY A 149 2.31 12.39 3.65
N SER A 150 2.47 11.21 4.26
CA SER A 150 3.53 10.26 3.90
C SER A 150 2.99 8.84 3.72
N ILE A 151 3.63 8.08 2.85
CA ILE A 151 3.40 6.64 2.68
C ILE A 151 4.67 5.86 3.07
N TRP A 152 4.46 4.77 3.79
CA TRP A 152 5.48 3.88 4.32
C TRP A 152 5.17 2.48 3.79
N VAL A 153 6.10 1.91 3.02
CA VAL A 153 5.90 0.62 2.35
C VAL A 153 6.95 -0.36 2.85
N HIS A 154 6.51 -1.39 3.57
CA HIS A 154 7.38 -2.44 4.11
C HIS A 154 7.54 -3.57 3.10
N LEU A 155 8.80 -3.95 2.83
CA LEU A 155 9.18 -4.84 1.73
C LEU A 155 10.32 -5.75 2.15
N ASP A 156 10.37 -6.93 1.53
CA ASP A 156 11.53 -7.82 1.57
C ASP A 156 12.57 -7.38 0.52
N ASP A 157 13.66 -8.15 0.42
CA ASP A 157 14.72 -7.93 -0.54
C ASP A 157 14.33 -8.26 -2.00
N VAL A 158 13.23 -9.00 -2.20
CA VAL A 158 12.80 -9.45 -3.54
C VAL A 158 12.11 -8.33 -4.31
N GLU A 159 11.18 -7.59 -3.68
CA GLU A 159 10.37 -6.60 -4.41
C GLU A 159 10.73 -5.14 -4.12
N VAL A 160 11.65 -4.88 -3.18
CA VAL A 160 12.06 -3.52 -2.80
C VAL A 160 12.49 -2.66 -3.99
N HIS A 161 13.26 -3.23 -4.92
CA HIS A 161 13.78 -2.50 -6.07
C HIS A 161 12.70 -2.17 -7.11
N ARG A 162 11.73 -3.08 -7.34
CA ARG A 162 10.59 -2.83 -8.24
C ARG A 162 9.62 -1.82 -7.64
N MET A 163 9.30 -1.96 -6.35
CA MET A 163 8.46 -1.01 -5.64
C MET A 163 9.07 0.38 -5.62
N ARG A 164 10.39 0.48 -5.42
CA ARG A 164 11.11 1.76 -5.43
C ARG A 164 10.90 2.50 -6.74
N LEU A 165 11.09 1.83 -7.86
CA LEU A 165 10.88 2.40 -9.20
C LEU A 165 9.41 2.79 -9.43
N LEU A 166 8.48 1.97 -8.95
CA LEU A 166 7.05 2.25 -9.06
C LEU A 166 6.63 3.47 -8.23
N LEU A 167 7.17 3.61 -7.02
CA LEU A 167 6.99 4.79 -6.17
C LEU A 167 7.61 6.03 -6.81
N ASP A 168 8.81 5.93 -7.39
CA ASP A 168 9.43 7.04 -8.11
C ASP A 168 8.58 7.49 -9.31
N GLU A 169 7.94 6.56 -10.04
CA GLU A 169 7.04 6.89 -11.15
C GLU A 169 5.74 7.56 -10.67
N ILE A 170 5.12 7.05 -9.60
CA ILE A 170 3.81 7.51 -9.12
C ILE A 170 3.93 8.76 -8.26
N PHE A 171 4.84 8.75 -7.28
CA PHE A 171 5.04 9.85 -6.34
C PHE A 171 6.01 10.88 -6.89
N GLY A 172 7.03 10.48 -7.65
CA GLY A 172 8.14 11.34 -8.06
C GLY A 172 9.38 11.05 -7.22
N SER A 173 10.54 10.88 -7.85
CA SER A 173 11.79 10.57 -7.16
C SER A 173 12.24 11.65 -6.19
N GLU A 174 11.86 12.90 -6.44
CA GLU A 174 12.11 14.05 -5.57
C GLU A 174 11.32 13.99 -4.25
N ASN A 175 10.31 13.13 -4.17
CA ASN A 175 9.44 12.99 -3.00
C ASN A 175 9.86 11.82 -2.09
N PHE A 176 10.93 11.11 -2.45
CA PHE A 176 11.57 10.13 -1.59
C PHE A 176 12.15 10.80 -0.35
N ILE A 177 11.78 10.29 0.84
CA ILE A 177 12.26 10.82 2.11
C ILE A 177 13.43 9.99 2.62
N SER A 178 13.23 8.68 2.77
CA SER A 178 14.22 7.79 3.40
C SER A 178 13.93 6.33 3.13
N GLU A 179 14.95 5.52 3.34
CA GLU A 179 14.90 4.07 3.37
C GLU A 179 15.28 3.63 4.78
N VAL A 180 14.35 2.98 5.47
CA VAL A 180 14.53 2.50 6.83
C VAL A 180 14.81 1.00 6.77
N ILE A 181 15.95 0.58 7.32
CA ILE A 181 16.32 -0.83 7.42
C ILE A 181 15.75 -1.39 8.72
N TRP A 182 14.82 -2.34 8.59
CA TRP A 182 14.20 -3.03 9.70
C TRP A 182 14.94 -4.34 9.99
N GLN A 183 15.53 -4.47 11.17
CA GLN A 183 16.22 -5.70 11.56
C GLN A 183 15.21 -6.70 12.16
N LYS A 184 14.87 -7.76 11.42
CA LYS A 184 13.93 -8.81 11.86
C LYS A 184 14.56 -9.88 12.74
N ALA A 185 15.87 -10.11 12.63
CA ALA A 185 16.57 -11.16 13.37
C ALA A 185 17.90 -10.69 13.98
N TYR A 186 18.18 -11.15 15.19
CA TYR A 186 19.44 -10.92 15.89
C TYR A 186 20.35 -12.16 15.79
N GLY A 187 21.55 -11.97 15.22
CA GLY A 187 22.58 -13.01 15.10
C GLY A 187 22.55 -13.75 13.76
N GLY A 188 23.74 -14.13 13.27
CA GLY A 188 23.88 -14.99 12.10
C GLY A 188 23.47 -16.41 12.45
N ASN A 189 22.65 -17.04 11.60
CA ASN A 189 22.41 -18.46 11.72
C ASN A 189 23.71 -19.19 11.34
N ASN A 190 24.51 -19.63 12.31
CA ASN A 190 25.80 -20.32 12.08
C ASN A 190 25.70 -21.62 11.26
N SER A 191 24.48 -22.00 10.85
CA SER A 191 24.17 -23.16 10.02
C SER A 191 23.80 -22.79 8.57
N SER A 192 23.78 -21.51 8.20
CA SER A 192 23.51 -21.11 6.82
C SER A 192 24.75 -21.28 5.94
N VAL A 193 24.57 -21.92 4.78
CA VAL A 193 25.62 -22.03 3.75
C VAL A 193 25.74 -20.72 2.95
N GLU A 194 24.74 -19.84 3.05
CA GLU A 194 24.59 -18.57 2.33
C GLU A 194 24.38 -17.37 3.28
N PHE A 195 24.34 -16.16 2.72
CA PHE A 195 24.04 -14.93 3.45
C PHE A 195 22.64 -14.97 4.06
N VAL A 196 22.51 -14.64 5.34
CA VAL A 196 21.23 -14.60 6.05
C VAL A 196 20.52 -13.29 5.76
N SER A 197 19.36 -13.35 5.10
CA SER A 197 18.42 -12.23 5.02
C SER A 197 17.86 -11.95 6.41
N SER A 198 18.42 -10.94 7.08
CA SER A 198 18.09 -10.55 8.47
C SER A 198 17.42 -9.19 8.57
N THR A 199 17.19 -8.56 7.41
CA THR A 199 16.64 -7.22 7.30
C THR A 199 15.50 -7.18 6.30
N ASP A 200 14.51 -6.36 6.60
CA ASP A 200 13.49 -5.89 5.66
C ASP A 200 13.70 -4.39 5.43
N THR A 201 13.09 -3.85 4.38
CA THR A 201 13.22 -2.44 4.02
C THR A 201 11.87 -1.75 4.10
N VAL A 202 11.82 -0.58 4.72
CA VAL A 202 10.65 0.32 4.68
C VAL A 202 10.99 1.56 3.87
N LEU A 203 10.35 1.69 2.71
CA LEU A 203 10.47 2.86 1.83
C LEU A 203 9.51 3.95 2.28
N VAL A 204 10.01 5.20 2.41
CA VAL A 204 9.23 6.34 2.88
C VAL A 204 9.17 7.43 1.81
N TYR A 205 7.95 7.82 1.44
CA TYR A 205 7.68 8.89 0.47
C TYR A 205 6.73 9.93 1.04
N SER A 206 6.93 11.19 0.64
CA SER A 206 5.96 12.27 0.82
C SER A 206 4.96 12.29 -0.34
N LYS A 207 3.75 12.82 -0.13
CA LYS A 207 2.83 13.11 -1.24
C LYS A 207 3.39 14.20 -2.16
N LYS A 208 3.97 15.24 -1.55
CA LYS A 208 4.55 16.39 -2.21
C LYS A 208 5.83 16.77 -1.48
N GLY A 209 6.85 17.13 -2.26
CA GLY A 209 8.21 17.30 -1.78
C GLY A 209 8.29 18.20 -0.58
N ILE A 210 9.10 17.78 0.39
CA ILE A 210 9.50 18.64 1.49
C ILE A 210 10.43 19.68 0.87
N ILE A 211 9.92 20.88 0.61
CA ILE A 211 10.77 22.01 0.26
C ILE A 211 11.61 22.26 1.51
N TYR A 212 12.88 21.85 1.48
CA TYR A 212 13.85 22.28 2.47
C TYR A 212 13.96 23.80 2.34
N SER A 213 13.35 24.53 3.28
CA SER A 213 13.58 25.96 3.50
C SER A 213 14.89 26.18 4.23
#